data_AF-A0A7C4XHE7-F1
#
_entry.id   AF-A0A7C4XHE7-F1
#
_cell.length_a   1.000
_cell.length_b   1.000
_cell.length_c   1.000
_cell.angle_alpha   90.00
_cell.angle_beta   90.00
_cell.angle_gamma   90.00
#
_symmetry.space_group_name_H-M   'P 1'
#
loop_
_entity.id
_entity.type
_entity.pdbx_description
1 polymer ?
#
loop_
_entity_poly.entity_id
_entity_poly.type
_entity_poly.pdbx_seq_one_letter_code
_entity_poly.pdbx_strand_id
1 'polypeptide(L)'
;MKTKTQEEYKYKIYIDSTDRKNNKVVLMEGGGKVVDEITGELDVVASLSELLKKHSISPSEINVYDANPGPGSFTGIKVGVTAVNVINWALGKKTAAELITP
;
A
#
# COMPACT_ATOMS: atom_id res chain seq x y z
N MET A 1 8.87 28.97 -13.80
CA MET A 1 7.98 27.98 -13.14
C MET A 1 8.22 26.64 -13.82
N LYS A 2 9.01 25.75 -13.19
CA LYS A 2 9.27 24.42 -13.76
C LYS A 2 8.10 23.51 -13.39
N THR A 3 7.46 22.99 -14.43
CA THR A 3 6.38 22.01 -14.39
C THR A 3 6.83 20.81 -13.56
N LYS A 4 6.11 20.49 -12.48
CA LYS A 4 6.26 19.25 -11.72
C LYS A 4 5.85 18.09 -12.62
N THR A 5 6.76 17.64 -13.45
CA THR A 5 6.56 16.51 -14.36
C THR A 5 7.70 15.55 -14.06
N GLN A 6 7.36 14.39 -13.49
CA GLN A 6 8.25 13.23 -13.33
C GLN A 6 9.40 13.36 -12.30
N GLU A 7 9.10 13.64 -11.04
CA GLU A 7 9.96 13.10 -9.97
C GLU A 7 9.59 11.62 -9.81
N GLU A 8 10.54 10.75 -10.14
CA GLU A 8 10.42 9.29 -10.13
C GLU A 8 9.68 8.78 -8.90
N TYR A 9 8.68 7.92 -9.11
CA TYR A 9 8.03 7.19 -8.01
C TYR A 9 9.10 6.36 -7.30
N LYS A 10 9.62 6.85 -6.18
CA LYS A 10 10.67 6.17 -5.41
C LYS A 10 10.15 4.84 -4.88
N TYR A 11 8.98 4.85 -4.23
CA TYR A 11 8.39 3.63 -3.68
C TYR A 11 6.86 3.57 -3.79
N LYS A 12 6.32 2.37 -4.02
CA LYS A 12 4.89 2.04 -3.97
C LYS A 12 4.65 0.87 -3.02
N ILE A 13 3.58 0.96 -2.24
CA ILE A 13 3.05 -0.14 -1.44
C ILE A 13 1.77 -0.66 -2.11
N TYR A 14 1.67 -1.99 -2.21
CA TYR A 14 0.47 -2.68 -2.65
C TYR A 14 0.05 -3.73 -1.62
N ILE A 15 -1.22 -3.72 -1.22
CA ILE A 15 -1.81 -4.70 -0.30
C ILE A 15 -2.88 -5.52 -1.02
N ASP A 16 -2.71 -6.84 -1.05
CA ASP A 16 -3.77 -7.77 -1.45
C ASP A 16 -4.25 -8.54 -0.22
N SER A 17 -5.52 -8.46 0.10
CA SER A 17 -6.14 -9.22 1.20
C SER A 17 -7.44 -9.87 0.76
N THR A 18 -7.58 -10.11 -0.55
CA THR A 18 -8.76 -10.76 -1.13
C THR A 18 -8.87 -12.23 -0.71
N ASP A 19 -7.75 -12.88 -0.37
CA ASP A 19 -7.73 -14.22 0.21
C ASP A 19 -7.09 -14.19 1.60
N ARG A 20 -7.88 -14.52 2.62
CA ARG A 20 -7.47 -14.49 4.03
C ARG A 20 -6.25 -15.39 4.33
N LYS A 21 -6.06 -16.47 3.57
CA LYS A 21 -4.93 -17.38 3.75
C LYS A 21 -3.66 -16.92 3.03
N ASN A 22 -3.81 -15.98 2.11
CA ASN A 22 -2.77 -15.53 1.19
C ASN A 22 -2.76 -13.99 1.11
N ASN A 23 -2.82 -13.32 2.27
CA ASN A 23 -2.63 -11.88 2.33
C ASN A 23 -1.21 -11.54 1.85
N LYS A 24 -1.09 -10.44 1.12
CA LYS A 24 0.14 -10.00 0.48
C LYS A 24 0.38 -8.52 0.73
N VAL A 25 1.59 -8.17 1.16
CA VAL A 25 2.06 -6.78 1.24
C VAL A 25 3.34 -6.68 0.42
N VAL A 26 3.35 -5.77 -0.56
CA VAL A 26 4.44 -5.64 -1.53
C VAL A 26 5.02 -4.24 -1.50
N LEU A 27 6.34 -4.16 -1.41
CA LEU A 27 7.11 -2.94 -1.62
C LEU A 27 7.69 -2.97 -3.04
N MET A 28 7.41 -1.93 -3.81
CA MET A 28 7.91 -1.74 -5.17
C MET A 28 8.73 -0.46 -5.25
N GLU A 29 9.75 -0.46 -6.09
CA GLU A 29 10.57 0.72 -6.44
C GLU A 29 10.25 1.16 -7.88
N GLY A 30 10.74 2.35 -8.26
CA GLY A 30 10.58 2.95 -9.58
C GLY A 30 10.65 1.96 -10.75
N GLY A 31 9.67 2.06 -11.66
CA GLY A 31 9.52 1.12 -12.79
C GLY A 31 8.75 -0.17 -12.46
N GLY A 32 8.21 -0.31 -11.24
CA GLY A 32 7.35 -1.45 -10.86
C GLY A 32 8.11 -2.69 -10.42
N LYS A 33 9.41 -2.56 -10.12
CA LYS A 33 10.22 -3.65 -9.61
C LYS A 33 9.83 -3.97 -8.17
N VAL A 34 9.50 -5.22 -7.88
CA VAL A 34 9.27 -5.70 -6.51
C VAL A 34 10.61 -5.73 -5.78
N VAL A 35 10.70 -4.94 -4.70
CA VAL A 35 11.87 -4.90 -3.81
C VAL A 35 11.77 -6.03 -2.79
N ASP A 36 10.59 -6.18 -2.20
CA ASP A 36 10.33 -7.14 -1.15
C ASP A 36 8.82 -7.38 -1.01
N GLU A 37 8.45 -8.57 -0.53
CA GLU A 37 7.06 -8.94 -0.31
C GLU A 37 6.92 -9.86 0.91
N ILE A 38 5.80 -9.72 1.61
CA ILE A 38 5.39 -10.62 2.69
C ILE A 38 4.06 -11.24 2.29
N THR A 39 3.98 -12.56 2.26
CA THR A 39 2.81 -13.34 1.84
C THR A 39 2.45 -14.40 2.87
N GLY A 40 1.15 -14.60 3.11
CA GLY A 40 0.63 -15.72 3.92
C GLY A 40 -0.60 -15.33 4.73
N GLU A 41 -0.89 -16.10 5.78
CA GLU A 41 -1.93 -15.75 6.75
C GLU A 41 -1.36 -14.75 7.76
N LEU A 42 -1.42 -13.46 7.40
CA LEU A 42 -0.75 -12.37 8.13
C LEU A 42 -1.68 -11.18 8.41
N ASP A 43 -1.29 -10.37 9.38
CA ASP A 43 -1.86 -9.04 9.62
C ASP A 43 -1.21 -8.03 8.67
N VAL A 44 -2.01 -7.46 7.77
CA VAL A 44 -1.51 -6.57 6.71
C VAL A 44 -0.85 -5.29 7.25
N VAL A 45 -1.30 -4.77 8.40
CA VAL A 45 -0.76 -3.53 8.98
C VAL A 45 0.56 -3.82 9.67
N ALA A 46 0.63 -4.92 10.43
CA ALA A 46 1.87 -5.37 11.06
C ALA A 46 2.94 -5.69 10.00
N SER A 47 2.59 -6.43 8.96
CA SER A 47 3.51 -6.76 7.86
C SER A 47 3.96 -5.52 7.08
N LEU A 48 3.08 -4.54 6.84
CA LEU A 48 3.50 -3.27 6.25
C LEU A 48 4.54 -2.55 7.14
N SER A 49 4.29 -2.49 8.45
CA SER A 49 5.23 -1.86 9.40
C SER A 49 6.57 -2.57 9.43
N GLU A 50 6.58 -3.91 9.43
CA GLU A 50 7.78 -4.72 9.36
C GLU A 50 8.57 -4.46 8.07
N LEU A 51 7.88 -4.46 6.93
CA LEU A 51 8.48 -4.22 5.62
C LEU A 51 9.16 -2.84 5.56
N LEU A 52 8.47 -1.78 6.01
CA LEU A 52 9.03 -0.43 6.03
C LEU A 52 10.23 -0.31 6.97
N LYS A 53 10.17 -0.92 8.17
CA LYS A 53 11.29 -0.92 9.12
C LYS A 53 12.50 -1.68 8.59
N LYS A 54 12.29 -2.85 7.98
CA LYS A 54 13.35 -3.67 7.38
C LYS A 54 14.16 -2.90 6.35
N HIS A 55 13.50 -2.05 5.56
CA HIS A 55 14.14 -1.21 4.54
C HIS A 55 14.49 0.20 5.03
N SER A 56 14.26 0.52 6.30
CA SER A 56 14.46 1.86 6.88
C SER A 56 13.74 2.97 6.10
N ILE A 57 12.56 2.68 5.56
CA ILE A 57 11.75 3.61 4.76
C ILE A 57 10.69 4.26 5.66
N SER A 58 10.63 5.59 5.66
CA SER A 58 9.54 6.30 6.32
C SER A 58 8.23 6.17 5.53
N PRO A 59 7.05 6.06 6.18
CA PRO A 59 5.77 6.09 5.47
C PRO A 59 5.57 7.32 4.57
N SER A 60 6.17 8.46 4.93
CA SER A 60 6.10 9.68 4.11
C SER A 60 6.80 9.54 2.75
N GLU A 61 7.84 8.70 2.66
CA GLU A 61 8.64 8.46 1.45
C GLU A 61 7.93 7.58 0.41
N ILE A 62 6.90 6.83 0.81
CA ILE A 62 6.12 6.02 -0.12
C ILE A 62 5.24 6.94 -0.96
N ASN A 63 5.35 6.90 -2.28
CA ASN A 63 4.59 7.77 -3.17
C ASN A 63 3.13 7.33 -3.28
N VAL A 64 2.89 6.02 -3.33
CA VAL A 64 1.56 5.44 -3.57
C VAL A 64 1.30 4.31 -2.60
N TYR A 65 0.17 4.39 -1.89
CA TYR A 65 -0.43 3.27 -1.17
C TYR A 65 -1.67 2.81 -1.90
N ASP A 66 -1.72 1.53 -2.21
CA ASP A 66 -2.75 0.93 -3.04
C ASP A 66 -3.16 -0.43 -2.50
N ALA A 67 -4.40 -0.84 -2.73
CA ALA A 67 -4.90 -2.14 -2.30
C ALA A 67 -5.83 -2.75 -3.33
N ASN A 68 -5.88 -4.09 -3.38
CA ASN A 68 -6.84 -4.81 -4.21
C ASN A 68 -8.26 -4.61 -3.67
N PRO A 69 -9.18 -3.96 -4.42
CA PRO A 69 -10.56 -3.75 -3.97
C PRO A 69 -11.43 -5.01 -4.11
N GLY A 70 -10.92 -6.09 -4.70
CA GLY A 70 -11.67 -7.33 -4.91
C GLY A 70 -11.80 -7.71 -6.39
N PRO A 71 -12.60 -8.75 -6.70
CA PRO A 71 -13.47 -9.53 -5.80
C PRO A 71 -12.70 -10.44 -4.82
N GLY A 72 -13.34 -10.90 -3.74
CA GLY A 72 -12.71 -11.74 -2.73
C GLY A 72 -13.40 -11.72 -1.35
N SER A 73 -12.64 -12.07 -0.32
CA SER A 73 -13.03 -12.02 1.10
C SER A 73 -13.52 -10.62 1.47
N PHE A 74 -14.80 -10.49 1.79
CA PHE A 74 -15.42 -9.21 2.18
C PHE A 74 -14.68 -8.53 3.34
N THR A 75 -14.36 -9.31 4.39
CA THR A 75 -13.59 -8.80 5.53
C THR A 75 -12.17 -8.44 5.13
N GLY A 76 -11.52 -9.28 4.32
CA GLY A 76 -10.15 -9.04 3.88
C GLY A 76 -10.02 -7.75 3.07
N ILE A 77 -10.85 -7.61 2.03
CA ILE A 77 -10.95 -6.38 1.22
C ILE A 77 -11.13 -5.16 2.10
N LYS A 78 -12.08 -5.18 3.04
CA LYS A 78 -12.31 -4.03 3.94
C LYS A 78 -11.08 -3.70 4.77
N VAL A 79 -10.36 -4.69 5.29
CA VAL A 79 -9.14 -4.49 6.07
C VAL A 79 -8.06 -3.84 5.20
N GLY A 80 -7.75 -4.43 4.03
CA GLY A 80 -6.72 -3.91 3.13
C GLY A 80 -7.02 -2.49 2.64
N VAL A 81 -8.24 -2.27 2.11
CA VAL A 81 -8.68 -0.96 1.60
C VAL A 81 -8.71 0.10 2.70
N THR A 82 -9.20 -0.24 3.89
CA THR A 82 -9.21 0.72 5.02
C THR A 82 -7.80 1.10 5.43
N ALA A 83 -6.88 0.13 5.52
CA ALA A 83 -5.49 0.39 5.91
C ALA A 83 -4.82 1.41 4.97
N VAL A 84 -4.89 1.18 3.64
CA VAL A 84 -4.30 2.11 2.67
C VAL A 84 -5.02 3.45 2.62
N ASN A 85 -6.34 3.49 2.81
CA ASN A 85 -7.10 4.73 2.83
C ASN A 85 -6.73 5.60 4.03
N VAL A 86 -6.66 5.02 5.23
CA VAL A 86 -6.27 5.74 6.45
C VAL A 86 -4.85 6.30 6.30
N ILE A 87 -3.90 5.51 5.77
CA ILE A 87 -2.52 5.99 5.56
C ILE A 87 -2.48 7.13 4.54
N ASN A 88 -3.17 6.98 3.40
CA ASN A 88 -3.22 8.01 2.38
C ASN A 88 -3.82 9.32 2.92
N TRP A 89 -4.90 9.23 3.71
CA TRP A 89 -5.54 10.38 4.34
C TRP A 89 -4.65 11.02 5.40
N ALA A 90 -4.07 10.22 6.31
CA ALA A 90 -3.23 10.70 7.41
C ALA A 90 -1.95 11.40 6.91
N LEU A 91 -1.41 10.96 5.78
CA LEU A 91 -0.23 11.57 5.15
C LEU A 91 -0.58 12.72 4.17
N GLY A 92 -1.86 13.07 4.04
CA GLY A 92 -2.33 14.09 3.09
C GLY A 92 -2.06 13.75 1.62
N LYS A 93 -1.89 12.47 1.30
CA LYS A 93 -1.63 11.99 -0.08
C LYS A 93 -2.89 11.90 -0.93
N LYS A 94 -4.04 11.68 -0.29
CA LYS A 94 -5.37 11.65 -0.94
C LYS A 94 -6.39 12.39 -0.08
N THR A 95 -7.32 13.06 -0.74
CA THR A 95 -8.53 13.58 -0.10
C THR A 95 -9.56 12.47 0.11
N ALA A 96 -10.60 12.73 0.90
CA ALA A 96 -11.67 11.76 1.15
C ALA A 96 -12.36 11.28 -0.14
N ALA A 97 -12.42 12.12 -1.18
CA ALA A 97 -13.06 11.80 -2.46
C ALA A 97 -12.20 10.87 -3.35
N GLU A 98 -10.90 10.75 -3.08
CA GLU A 98 -9.94 9.95 -3.86
C GLU A 98 -9.63 8.59 -3.21
N LEU A 99 -10.23 8.31 -2.06
CA LEU A 99 -10.05 7.05 -1.34
C LEU A 99 -10.64 5.87 -2.12
N ILE A 100 -10.01 4.71 -1.98
CA ILE A 100 -10.43 3.48 -2.66
C ILE A 100 -11.77 3.03 -2.07
N THR A 101 -12.73 2.75 -2.93
CA THR A 101 -14.00 2.14 -2.57
C THR A 101 -13.95 0.64 -2.86
N PRO A 102 -14.21 -0.23 -1.87
CA PRO A 102 -14.30 -1.67 -2.07
C PRO A 102 -15.58 -2.10 -2.80
#